data_AF-A0A381XSL0-F1
#
_entry.id   AF-A0A381XSL0-F1
#
_cell.length_a   1.000
_cell.length_b   1.000
_cell.length_c   1.000
_cell.angle_alpha   90.00
_cell.angle_beta   90.00
_cell.angle_gamma   90.00
#
_symmetry.space_group_name_H-M   'P 1'
#
loop_
_entity.id
_entity.type
_entity.pdbx_description
1 polymer ?
#
loop_
_entity_poly.entity_id
_entity_poly.type
_entity_poly.pdbx_seq_one_letter_code
_entity_poly.pdbx_strand_id
1 'polypeptide(L)' 'MKSKDKWMKYGGWTLSFLTIAIGASFLWPHFHVALLGFALIYLGIRIFNFSTFDEYKEKRMKLLLKLWN' A
#
# COMPACT_ATOMS: atom_id res chain seq x y z
N MET A 1 -13.31 -6.12 -16.16
CA MET A 1 -12.21 -5.16 -15.83
C MET A 1 -12.58 -4.16 -14.74
N LYS A 2 -13.73 -3.46 -14.80
CA LYS A 2 -14.15 -2.50 -13.75
C LYS A 2 -14.24 -3.10 -12.34
N SER A 3 -14.73 -4.33 -12.19
CA SER A 3 -14.80 -4.99 -10.87
C SER A 3 -13.42 -5.35 -10.32
N LYS A 4 -12.52 -5.90 -11.15
CA LYS A 4 -11.15 -6.26 -10.76
C LYS A 4 -10.33 -5.04 -10.33
N ASP A 5 -10.44 -3.91 -11.04
CA ASP A 5 -9.78 -2.66 -10.65
C ASP A 5 -10.30 -2.18 -9.28
N LYS A 6 -11.61 -2.20 -9.06
CA LYS A 6 -12.22 -1.85 -7.76
C LYS A 6 -11.71 -2.73 -6.61
N TRP A 7 -11.66 -4.05 -6.82
CA TRP A 7 -11.09 -4.99 -5.84
C TRP A 7 -9.63 -4.71 -5.55
N MET A 8 -8.84 -4.34 -6.56
CA MET A 8 -7.44 -3.98 -6.35
C MET A 8 -7.27 -2.66 -5.61
N LYS A 9 -8.15 -1.68 -5.83
CA LYS A 9 -8.17 -0.44 -5.03
C LYS A 9 -8.43 -0.76 -3.56
N TYR A 10 -9.47 -1.53 -3.25
CA TYR A 10 -9.77 -1.94 -1.88
C TYR A 10 -8.65 -2.78 -1.25
N GLY A 11 -8.09 -3.75 -1.98
CA GLY A 11 -6.96 -4.53 -1.49
C GLY A 11 -5.74 -3.67 -1.18
N GLY A 12 -5.43 -2.70 -2.06
CA GLY A 12 -4.37 -1.73 -1.83
C GLY A 12 -4.63 -0.80 -0.65
N TRP A 13 -5.88 -0.39 -0.42
CA TRP A 13 -6.26 0.40 0.76
C TRP A 13 -6.09 -0.38 2.06
N THR A 14 -6.57 -1.62 2.11
CA THR A 14 -6.40 -2.49 3.28
C THR A 14 -4.92 -2.75 3.55
N LEU A 15 -4.13 -3.06 2.52
CA LEU A 15 -2.69 -3.28 2.67
C LEU A 15 -1.97 -2.01 3.14
N SER A 16 -2.33 -0.85 2.58
CA SER A 16 -1.79 0.43 3.01
C SER A 16 -2.09 0.70 4.49
N PHE A 17 -3.36 0.55 4.89
CA PHE A 17 -3.79 0.75 6.27
C PHE A 17 -3.01 -0.15 7.23
N LEU A 18 -2.93 -1.46 6.94
CA LEU A 18 -2.16 -2.40 7.77
C LEU A 18 -0.68 -2.02 7.84
N THR A 19 -0.08 -1.63 6.72
CA THR A 19 1.33 -1.22 6.67
C THR A 19 1.58 0.02 7.54
N ILE A 20 0.68 1.02 7.48
CA ILE A 20 0.75 2.23 8.32
C ILE A 20 0.52 1.88 9.79
N ALA A 21 -0.46 1.03 10.09
CA ALA A 21 -0.78 0.62 11.47
C ALA A 21 0.41 -0.10 12.13
N ILE A 22 1.05 -1.01 11.39
CA ILE A 22 2.29 -1.67 11.83
C ILE A 22 3.37 -0.60 12.00
N GLY A 23 3.58 0.29 11.03
CA GLY A 23 4.58 1.36 11.15
C GLY A 23 4.37 2.25 12.39
N ALA A 24 3.12 2.60 12.70
CA ALA A 24 2.77 3.36 13.89
C ALA A 24 3.07 2.59 15.18
N SER A 25 2.88 1.27 15.22
CA SER A 25 3.24 0.46 16.40
C SER A 25 4.74 0.39 16.65
N PHE A 26 5.58 0.66 15.64
CA PHE A 26 7.03 0.80 15.82
C PHE A 26 7.45 2.18 16.34
N LEU A 27 6.60 3.21 16.22
CA LEU A 27 6.89 4.54 16.77
C LEU A 27 6.69 4.60 18.28
N TRP A 28 5.80 3.77 18.82
CA TRP A 28 5.53 3.71 20.26
C TRP A 28 5.19 2.29 20.73
N PRO A 29 5.78 1.79 21.84
CA PRO A 29 6.77 2.46 22.71
C PRO A 29 8.22 2.27 22.25
N HIS A 30 8.46 1.64 21.11
CA HIS A 30 9.79 1.17 20.69
C HIS A 30 10.57 2.23 19.89
N PHE A 31 10.96 3.33 20.54
CA PHE A 31 11.64 4.44 19.86
C PHE A 31 12.94 4.07 19.13
N HIS A 32 13.69 3.07 19.62
CA HIS A 32 14.93 2.59 19.00
C HIS A 32 14.73 1.97 17.59
N VAL A 33 13.48 1.60 17.24
CA VAL A 33 13.08 1.11 15.91
C VAL A 33 12.19 2.10 15.17
N ALA A 34 12.14 3.37 15.59
CA ALA A 34 11.30 4.39 14.97
C ALA A 34 11.60 4.60 13.48
N LEU A 35 12.87 4.43 13.04
CA LEU A 35 13.23 4.51 11.62
C LEU A 35 12.47 3.48 10.77
N LEU A 36 12.33 2.25 11.28
CA LEU A 36 11.53 1.21 10.63
C LEU A 36 10.04 1.60 10.60
N GLY A 37 9.54 2.20 11.68
CA GLY A 37 8.19 2.75 11.72
C GLY A 37 7.93 3.79 10.64
N PHE A 38 8.82 4.78 10.50
CA PHE A 38 8.74 5.78 9.44
C PHE A 38 8.85 5.17 8.04
N ALA A 39 9.73 4.20 7.84
CA ALA A 39 9.87 3.49 6.56
C ALA A 39 8.57 2.76 6.18
N LEU A 40 7.92 2.09 7.12
CA LEU A 40 6.64 1.42 6.92
C LEU A 40 5.50 2.41 6.65
N ILE A 41 5.43 3.52 7.38
CA ILE A 41 4.44 4.57 7.13
C ILE A 41 4.61 5.14 5.72
N TYR A 42 5.84 5.48 5.33
CA TYR A 42 6.15 5.97 3.99
C TYR A 42 5.75 4.93 2.91
N LEU A 43 6.06 3.65 3.14
CA LEU A 43 5.67 2.57 2.24
C LEU A 43 4.14 2.46 2.13
N GLY A 44 3.43 2.53 3.26
CA GLY A 44 1.98 2.50 3.30
C GLY A 44 1.33 3.64 2.51
N ILE A 45 1.87 4.85 2.61
CA ILE A 45 1.42 6.01 1.81
C ILE A 45 1.68 5.75 0.32
N ARG A 46 2.83 5.19 -0.06
CA ARG A 46 3.14 4.85 -1.45
C ARG A 46 2.19 3.78 -2.01
N ILE A 47 1.84 2.77 -1.21
CA ILE A 47 0.86 1.74 -1.57
C ILE A 47 -0.53 2.38 -1.76
N PHE A 48 -0.93 3.30 -0.89
CA PHE A 48 -2.19 4.03 -1.04
C PHE A 48 -2.24 4.85 -2.32
N ASN A 49 -1.18 5.61 -2.60
CA ASN A 49 -1.11 6.44 -3.80
C ASN A 49 -1.15 5.58 -5.07
N PHE A 50 -0.39 4.49 -5.09
CA PHE A 50 -0.39 3.52 -6.19
C PHE A 50 -1.76 2.89 -6.43
N SER A 51 -2.48 2.54 -5.36
CA SER A 51 -3.81 1.92 -5.45
C SER A 51 -4.91 2.93 -5.85
N THR A 52 -4.80 4.19 -5.41
CA THR A 52 -5.87 5.18 -5.54
C THR A 52 -5.79 6.00 -6.82
N PHE A 53 -4.63 6.59 -7.12
CA PHE A 53 -4.51 7.57 -8.19
C PHE A 53 -4.52 6.93 -9.58
N ASP A 54 -5.17 7.60 -10.52
CA ASP A 54 -5.30 7.08 -11.88
C ASP A 54 -3.99 7.17 -12.69
N GLU A 55 -3.04 8.01 -12.28
CA GLU A 55 -1.66 8.04 -12.82
C GLU A 55 -1.01 6.65 -12.80
N TYR A 56 -1.34 5.82 -11.80
CA TYR A 56 -0.78 4.49 -11.63
C TYR A 56 -1.62 3.38 -12.27
N LYS A 57 -2.73 3.71 -12.94
CA LYS A 57 -3.69 2.72 -13.44
C LYS A 57 -3.09 1.75 -14.47
N GLU A 58 -2.24 2.24 -15.36
CA GLU A 58 -1.55 1.39 -16.33
C GLU A 58 -0.56 0.43 -15.65
N LYS A 59 0.24 0.96 -14.71
CA LYS A 59 1.18 0.15 -13.92
C LYS A 59 0.44 -0.92 -13.10
N ARG A 60 -0.69 -0.55 -12.50
CA ARG A 60 -1.63 -1.45 -11.81
C ARG A 60 -2.13 -2.57 -12.72
N MET A 61 -2.60 -2.24 -13.92
CA MET A 61 -3.11 -3.23 -14.87
C MET A 61 -2.00 -4.18 -15.34
N LYS A 62 -0.80 -3.65 -15.62
CA LYS A 62 0.37 -4.46 -16.00
C LYS A 62 0.78 -5.42 -14.89
N LEU A 63 0.74 -4.98 -13.64
CA LEU A 63 0.99 -5.83 -12.48
C LEU A 63 -0.05 -6.94 -12.35
N LEU A 64 -1.35 -6.63 -12.50
CA LEU A 64 -2.42 -7.63 -12.49
C LEU A 64 -2.23 -8.68 -13.58
N LEU A 65 -1.92 -8.24 -14.81
CA LEU A 65 -1.66 -9.15 -15.92
C LEU A 65 -0.46 -10.06 -15.61
N LYS A 66 0.63 -9.52 -15.06
CA LYS A 66 1.81 -10.31 -14.67
C LYS A 66 1.51 -11.32 -13.56
N LEU A 67 0.62 -11.01 -12.62
CA LEU A 67 0.27 -11.91 -11.52
C LEU A 67 -0.77 -12.97 -11.91
N TRP A 68 -1.50 -12.75 -13.01
CA TRP A 68 -2.52 -13.66 -13.52
C TRP A 68 -1.96 -14.65 -14.55
N ASN A 69 -0.87 -14.29 -15.21
CA ASN A 69 -0.21 -15.03 -16.28
C ASN A 69 0.97 -15.84 -15.74
#